data_AF-A0A1X9YFS8-F1
#
_entry.id   AF-A0A1X9YFS8-F1
#
_cell.length_a   1.000
_cell.length_b   1.000
_cell.length_c   1.000
_cell.angle_alpha   90.00
_cell.angle_beta   90.00
_cell.angle_gamma   90.00
#
_symmetry.space_group_name_H-M   'P 1'
#
loop_
_entity.id
_entity.type
_entity.pdbx_description
1 polymer ?
#
loop_
_entity_poly.entity_id
_entity_poly.type
_entity_poly.pdbx_seq_one_letter_code
_entity_poly.pdbx_strand_id
1 'polypeptide(L)'
;MSLTTLSGVVSGIRHAPVTEGHIGKNGGSVRTGHALAFRVDDRSVQIKLPAMPDVQDGETVTLAGRIKNGTFHALAMRNDRTRAVYATPAMPGYIMGGLMTAVGFPLLFIIVGVFFIGFGGYTLFQAHNYAQAAKLLAA
;
A
#
# COMPACT_ATOMS: atom_id res chain seq x y z
N MET A 1 -14.24 1.46 -3.88
CA MET A 1 -13.63 0.34 -4.64
C MET A 1 -13.30 -0.77 -3.67
N SER A 2 -13.86 -1.97 -3.89
CA SER A 2 -13.72 -3.12 -2.99
C SER A 2 -12.31 -3.71 -3.04
N LEU A 3 -11.87 -4.24 -1.90
CA LEU A 3 -10.69 -5.10 -1.80
C LEU A 3 -11.05 -6.49 -2.31
N THR A 4 -10.11 -7.15 -2.97
CA THR A 4 -10.27 -8.53 -3.45
C THR A 4 -9.06 -9.33 -3.01
N THR A 5 -9.26 -10.61 -2.73
CA THR A 5 -8.19 -11.56 -2.45
C THR A 5 -7.86 -12.38 -3.69
N LEU A 6 -6.59 -12.73 -3.84
CA LEU A 6 -6.07 -13.60 -4.90
C LEU A 6 -5.09 -14.57 -4.26
N SER A 7 -5.38 -15.87 -4.34
CA SER A 7 -4.50 -16.94 -3.87
C SER A 7 -4.07 -17.79 -5.05
N GLY A 8 -2.83 -18.28 -5.03
CA GLY A 8 -2.31 -19.15 -6.08
C GLY A 8 -0.80 -19.34 -6.00
N VAL A 9 -0.23 -19.97 -7.03
CA VAL A 9 1.21 -20.28 -7.10
C VAL A 9 1.96 -19.13 -7.77
N VAL A 10 3.04 -18.67 -7.12
CA VAL A 10 3.91 -17.62 -7.66
C VAL A 10 4.76 -18.14 -8.81
N SER A 11 4.86 -17.36 -9.88
CA SER A 11 5.77 -17.62 -11.00
C SER A 11 6.33 -16.34 -11.60
N GLY A 12 7.56 -16.41 -12.13
CA GLY A 12 8.15 -15.36 -12.96
C GLY A 12 8.42 -14.07 -12.19
N ILE A 13 8.98 -14.19 -10.99
CA ILE A 13 9.31 -13.04 -10.14
C ILE A 13 10.30 -12.09 -10.83
N ARG A 14 9.96 -10.80 -10.85
CA ARG A 14 10.80 -9.69 -11.30
C ARG A 14 10.94 -8.67 -10.19
N HIS A 15 12.18 -8.31 -9.89
CA HIS A 15 12.51 -7.31 -8.88
C HIS A 15 12.92 -6.00 -9.55
N ALA A 16 12.38 -4.89 -9.04
CA ALA A 16 12.83 -3.56 -9.44
C ALA A 16 12.97 -2.66 -8.18
N PRO A 17 14.16 -2.08 -7.94
CA PRO A 17 14.27 -1.00 -6.97
C PRO A 17 13.49 0.21 -7.49
N VAL A 18 12.68 0.82 -6.63
CA VAL A 18 11.95 2.04 -6.95
C VAL A 18 12.51 3.15 -6.10
N THR A 19 13.22 4.08 -6.73
CA THR A 19 13.77 5.26 -6.06
C THR A 19 12.88 6.45 -6.35
N GLU A 20 12.21 6.96 -5.33
CA GLU A 20 11.41 8.18 -5.40
C GLU A 20 12.18 9.30 -4.70
N GLY A 21 12.52 10.34 -5.44
CA GLY A 21 13.24 11.51 -4.93
C GLY A 21 12.39 12.76 -5.03
N HIS A 22 12.34 13.54 -3.95
CA HIS A 22 11.79 14.88 -3.98
C HIS A 22 12.91 15.88 -3.73
N ILE A 23 13.18 16.77 -4.69
CA ILE A 23 14.17 17.84 -4.57
C ILE A 23 13.43 19.14 -4.32
N GLY A 24 13.61 19.73 -3.14
CA GLY A 24 13.08 21.04 -2.75
C GLY A 24 14.18 22.07 -2.51
N LYS A 25 13.79 23.35 -2.39
CA LYS A 25 14.72 24.50 -2.19
C LYS A 25 15.60 24.39 -0.93
N ASN A 26 15.21 23.60 0.08
CA ASN A 26 15.93 23.40 1.35
C ASN A 26 16.50 21.97 1.53
N GLY A 27 16.62 21.18 0.46
CA GLY A 27 17.19 19.83 0.51
C GLY A 27 16.36 18.80 -0.26
N GLY A 28 16.99 17.66 -0.52
CA GLY A 28 16.38 16.52 -1.21
C GLY A 28 16.10 15.36 -0.25
N SER A 29 14.92 14.75 -0.35
CA SER A 29 14.61 13.49 0.31
C SER A 29 14.56 12.39 -0.75
N VAL A 30 15.42 11.37 -0.61
CA VAL A 30 15.42 10.20 -1.47
C VAL A 30 14.86 9.03 -0.67
N ARG A 31 13.76 8.46 -1.14
CA ARG A 31 13.14 7.27 -0.56
C ARG A 31 13.28 6.12 -1.55
N THR A 32 14.05 5.12 -1.16
CA THR A 32 14.15 3.87 -1.92
C THR A 32 13.13 2.88 -1.37
N GLY A 33 12.26 2.38 -2.23
CA GLY A 33 11.36 1.27 -1.97
C GLY A 33 11.67 0.10 -2.92
N HIS A 34 10.99 -1.02 -2.70
CA HIS A 34 11.13 -2.21 -3.53
C HIS A 34 9.79 -2.54 -4.18
N ALA A 35 9.78 -2.66 -5.51
CA ALA A 35 8.64 -3.20 -6.24
C ALA A 35 8.96 -4.63 -6.69
N LEU A 36 8.03 -5.53 -6.38
CA LEU A 36 7.99 -6.87 -6.95
C LEU A 36 6.86 -6.93 -7.98
N ALA A 37 7.15 -7.48 -9.14
CA ALA A 37 6.15 -7.87 -10.12
C ALA A 37 6.29 -9.37 -10.37
N PHE A 38 5.21 -10.13 -10.22
CA PHE A 38 5.21 -11.58 -10.41
C PHE A 38 3.84 -12.02 -10.91
N ARG A 39 3.70 -13.31 -11.26
CA ARG A 39 2.42 -13.88 -11.68
C ARG A 39 1.90 -14.84 -10.62
N VAL A 40 0.59 -14.82 -10.41
CA VAL A 40 -0.12 -15.79 -9.55
C VAL A 40 -1.24 -16.40 -10.37
N ASP A 41 -1.19 -17.71 -10.60
CA ASP A 41 -2.13 -18.44 -11.47
C ASP A 41 -2.39 -17.70 -12.80
N ASP A 42 -1.31 -17.41 -13.53
CA ASP A 42 -1.27 -16.65 -14.78
C ASP A 42 -1.67 -15.17 -14.72
N ARG A 43 -2.09 -14.63 -13.55
CA ARG A 43 -2.45 -13.21 -13.41
C ARG A 43 -1.24 -12.36 -13.01
N SER A 44 -1.03 -11.24 -13.69
CA SER A 44 0.02 -10.29 -13.34
C SER A 44 -0.30 -9.54 -12.05
N VAL A 45 0.58 -9.68 -11.07
CA VAL A 45 0.52 -9.05 -9.75
C VAL A 45 1.68 -8.07 -9.60
N GLN A 46 1.39 -6.90 -9.03
CA GLN A 46 2.41 -5.95 -8.60
C GLN A 46 2.22 -5.63 -7.13
N ILE A 47 3.31 -5.69 -6.37
CA ILE A 47 3.35 -5.30 -4.97
C ILE A 47 4.50 -4.31 -4.73
N LYS A 48 4.21 -3.24 -4.01
CA LYS A 48 5.23 -2.30 -3.54
C LYS A 48 5.32 -2.44 -2.04
N LEU A 49 6.49 -2.81 -1.53
CA LEU A 49 6.73 -2.96 -0.10
C LEU A 49 7.98 -2.16 0.30
N PRO A 50 8.00 -1.60 1.53
CA PRO A 50 9.18 -0.92 2.05
C PRO A 50 10.33 -1.90 2.35
N ALA A 51 10.01 -3.16 2.66
CA ALA A 51 10.98 -4.23 2.85
C ALA A 51 10.73 -5.34 1.81
N MET A 52 11.80 -5.99 1.35
CA MET A 52 11.71 -7.07 0.38
C MET A 52 11.03 -8.28 1.05
N PRO A 53 9.88 -8.76 0.55
CA PRO A 53 9.30 -9.99 1.05
C PRO A 53 10.11 -11.20 0.57
N ASP A 54 10.21 -12.23 1.41
CA ASP A 54 10.80 -13.51 1.04
C ASP A 54 9.73 -14.40 0.39
N VAL A 55 9.82 -14.55 -0.93
CA VAL A 55 8.90 -15.34 -1.76
C VAL A 55 9.69 -15.95 -2.91
N GLN A 56 9.45 -17.23 -3.17
CA GLN A 56 10.11 -17.97 -4.24
C GLN A 56 9.11 -18.45 -5.30
N ASP A 57 9.61 -18.69 -6.52
CA ASP A 57 8.81 -19.31 -7.58
C ASP A 57 8.35 -20.70 -7.13
N GLY A 58 7.08 -21.00 -7.37
CA GLY A 58 6.45 -22.25 -6.93
C GLY A 58 5.82 -22.20 -5.54
N GLU A 59 5.94 -21.09 -4.80
CA GLU A 59 5.29 -20.95 -3.50
C GLU A 59 3.85 -20.48 -3.62
N THR A 60 2.99 -21.00 -2.73
CA THR A 60 1.60 -20.56 -2.63
C THR A 60 1.51 -19.30 -1.78
N VAL A 61 0.94 -18.25 -2.35
CA VAL A 61 0.73 -16.97 -1.65
C VAL A 61 -0.72 -16.55 -1.73
N THR A 62 -1.16 -15.84 -0.69
CA THR A 62 -2.45 -15.17 -0.64
C THR A 62 -2.23 -13.66 -0.61
N LEU A 63 -2.79 -12.96 -1.58
CA LEU A 63 -2.65 -11.52 -1.78
C LEU A 63 -3.96 -10.83 -1.52
N ALA A 64 -3.94 -9.67 -0.87
CA ALA A 64 -5.09 -8.77 -0.79
C ALA A 64 -4.77 -7.44 -1.47
N GLY A 65 -5.65 -7.03 -2.37
CA GLY A 65 -5.35 -5.91 -3.25
C GLY A 65 -6.55 -5.46 -4.04
N ARG A 66 -6.24 -4.76 -5.13
CA ARG A 66 -7.23 -4.19 -6.05
C ARG A 66 -6.80 -4.44 -7.47
N ILE A 67 -7.76 -4.69 -8.34
CA ILE A 67 -7.51 -4.75 -9.78
C ILE A 67 -7.54 -3.32 -10.33
N LYS A 68 -6.45 -2.89 -10.96
CA LYS A 68 -6.35 -1.60 -11.64
C LYS A 68 -5.72 -1.83 -13.00
N ASN A 69 -6.39 -1.44 -14.08
CA ASN A 69 -5.90 -1.57 -15.45
C ASN A 69 -5.45 -3.01 -15.81
N GLY A 70 -6.20 -4.02 -15.38
CA GLY A 70 -5.89 -5.43 -15.68
C GLY A 70 -4.73 -6.03 -14.85
N THR A 71 -4.04 -5.24 -14.03
CA THR A 71 -3.00 -5.70 -13.10
C THR A 71 -3.50 -5.71 -11.67
N PHE A 72 -3.23 -6.80 -10.96
CA PHE A 72 -3.60 -6.92 -9.55
C PHE A 72 -2.57 -6.21 -8.68
N HIS A 73 -2.95 -5.05 -8.14
CA HIS A 73 -2.13 -4.28 -7.23
C HIS A 73 -2.34 -4.81 -5.81
N ALA A 74 -1.41 -5.64 -5.35
CA ALA A 74 -1.42 -6.18 -4.00
C ALA A 74 -0.95 -5.09 -3.01
N LEU A 75 -1.68 -4.98 -1.91
CA LEU A 75 -1.37 -4.06 -0.79
C LEU A 75 -0.72 -4.81 0.37
N ALA A 76 -1.05 -6.09 0.48
CA ALA A 76 -0.48 -7.01 1.44
C ALA A 76 -0.44 -8.42 0.85
N MET A 77 0.52 -9.20 1.34
CA MET A 77 0.81 -10.56 0.89
C MET A 77 1.06 -11.45 2.09
N ARG A 78 0.49 -12.64 2.08
CA ARG A 78 0.80 -13.72 3.01
C ARG A 78 1.43 -14.85 2.22
N ASN A 79 2.59 -15.31 2.66
CA ASN A 79 3.16 -16.56 2.16
C ASN A 79 2.54 -17.70 2.97
N ASP A 80 1.80 -18.60 2.32
CA ASP A 80 1.07 -19.67 3.03
C ASP A 80 2.02 -20.78 3.52
N ARG A 81 3.23 -20.87 2.96
CA ARG A 81 4.28 -21.81 3.39
C ARG A 81 4.97 -21.37 4.69
N THR A 82 5.38 -20.11 4.76
CA THR A 82 6.10 -19.56 5.93
C THR A 82 5.16 -18.88 6.94
N ARG A 83 3.89 -18.68 6.58
CA ARG A 83 2.89 -17.84 7.28
C ARG A 83 3.34 -16.39 7.50
N ALA A 84 4.39 -15.94 6.82
CA ALA A 84 4.87 -14.58 6.91
C ALA A 84 3.89 -13.63 6.20
N VAL A 85 3.45 -12.59 6.91
CA VAL A 85 2.57 -11.54 6.38
C VAL A 85 3.39 -10.29 6.12
N TYR A 86 3.45 -9.89 4.86
CA TYR A 86 4.09 -8.69 4.38
C TYR A 86 3.02 -7.67 4.01
N ALA A 87 2.86 -6.64 4.83
CA ALA A 87 1.90 -5.56 4.61
C ALA A 87 2.59 -4.21 4.62
N THR A 88 2.11 -3.28 3.79
CA THR A 88 2.55 -1.89 3.89
C THR A 88 1.97 -1.30 5.19
N PRO A 89 2.80 -0.74 6.09
CA PRO A 89 2.32 -0.21 7.37
C PRO A 89 1.35 0.96 7.13
N ALA A 90 0.09 0.81 7.51
CA ALA A 90 -0.96 1.83 7.38
C ALA A 90 -0.88 2.91 8.47
N MET A 91 -0.16 2.65 9.56
CA MET A 91 0.04 3.52 10.72
C MET A 91 0.43 4.98 10.36
N PRO A 92 1.41 5.24 9.48
CA PRO A 92 1.80 6.61 9.12
C PRO A 92 0.67 7.40 8.45
N GLY A 93 -0.17 6.72 7.65
CA GLY A 93 -1.31 7.34 6.97
C GLY A 93 -2.41 7.79 7.95
N TYR A 94 -2.67 7.01 8.98
CA TYR A 94 -3.61 7.40 10.05
C TYR A 94 -3.09 8.58 10.88
N ILE A 95 -1.80 8.58 11.22
CA ILE A 95 -1.18 9.67 11.96
C ILE A 95 -1.27 10.97 11.15
N MET A 96 -0.85 10.93 9.88
CA MET A 96 -0.85 12.12 9.01
C MET A 96 -2.27 12.62 8.71
N GLY A 97 -3.19 11.72 8.37
CA GLY A 97 -4.59 12.05 8.08
C GLY A 97 -5.33 12.56 9.31
N GLY A 98 -5.07 11.97 10.49
CA GLY A 98 -5.59 12.45 11.77
C GLY A 98 -5.07 13.85 12.11
N LEU A 99 -3.78 14.10 11.93
CA LEU A 99 -3.17 15.40 12.20
C LEU A 99 -3.72 16.49 11.28
N MET A 100 -3.83 16.23 9.97
CA MET A 100 -4.40 17.18 9.02
C MET A 100 -5.87 17.48 9.29
N THR A 101 -6.65 16.48 9.71
CA THR A 101 -8.07 16.67 10.03
C THR A 101 -8.24 17.45 11.34
N ALA A 102 -7.44 17.15 12.37
CA ALA A 102 -7.45 17.86 13.65
C ALA A 102 -7.00 19.32 13.52
N VAL A 103 -6.02 19.61 12.66
CA VAL A 103 -5.57 20.98 12.35
C VAL A 103 -6.55 21.68 11.40
N GLY A 104 -7.18 20.95 10.48
CA GLY A 104 -8.18 21.50 9.55
C GLY A 104 -9.45 21.98 10.23
N PHE A 105 -9.85 21.33 11.34
CA PHE A 105 -11.07 21.67 12.09
C PHE A 105 -11.06 23.10 12.70
N PRO A 106 -10.02 23.58 13.40
CA PRO A 106 -9.94 24.97 13.85
C PRO A 106 -9.70 25.97 12.70
N LEU A 107 -9.12 25.53 11.58
CA LEU A 107 -8.92 26.36 10.39
C LEU A 107 -10.20 26.56 9.54
N LEU A 108 -11.32 25.89 9.88
CA LEU A 108 -12.62 26.09 9.22
C LEU A 108 -13.13 27.53 9.31
N PHE A 109 -12.79 28.23 10.40
CA PHE A 109 -13.20 29.61 10.64
C PHE A 109 -12.66 30.62 9.61
N ILE A 110 -11.66 30.25 8.80
CA ILE A 110 -11.04 31.11 7.79
C ILE A 110 -11.28 30.58 6.36
N ILE A 111 -12.26 29.68 6.13
CA ILE A 111 -12.55 29.02 4.83
C ILE A 111 -11.43 28.06 4.34
N VAL A 112 -10.18 28.29 4.74
CA VAL A 112 -9.00 27.44 4.46
C VAL A 112 -9.16 26.01 5.02
N GLY A 113 -9.87 25.85 6.13
CA GLY A 113 -10.10 24.53 6.74
C GLY A 113 -10.86 23.54 5.86
N VAL A 114 -11.68 24.01 4.91
CA VAL A 114 -12.41 23.13 3.97
C VAL A 114 -11.43 22.35 3.09
N PHE A 115 -10.34 22.97 2.64
CA PHE A 115 -9.30 22.28 1.86
C PHE A 115 -8.53 21.26 2.71
N PHE A 116 -8.20 21.60 3.95
CA PHE A 116 -7.50 20.70 4.87
C PHE A 116 -8.36 19.49 5.27
N ILE A 117 -9.65 19.69 5.52
CA ILE A 117 -10.59 18.60 5.85
C ILE A 117 -10.85 17.72 4.62
N GLY A 118 -10.97 18.30 3.42
CA GLY A 118 -11.09 17.53 2.18
C GLY A 118 -9.86 16.64 1.93
N PHE A 119 -8.66 17.20 2.08
CA PHE A 119 -7.41 16.47 1.88
C PHE A 119 -7.13 15.46 3.01
N GLY A 120 -7.45 15.82 4.25
CA GLY A 120 -7.39 14.94 5.43
C GLY A 120 -8.37 13.75 5.33
N GLY A 121 -9.60 14.01 4.87
CA GLY A 121 -10.60 12.98 4.62
C GLY A 121 -10.17 12.00 3.51
N TYR A 122 -9.58 12.51 2.43
CA TYR A 122 -9.04 11.66 1.36
C TYR A 122 -7.91 10.75 1.84
N THR A 123 -6.99 11.30 2.65
CA THR A 123 -5.87 10.53 3.23
C THR A 123 -6.35 9.50 4.27
N LEU A 124 -7.35 9.84 5.09
CA LEU A 124 -8.03 8.89 5.99
C LEU A 124 -8.74 7.76 5.24
N PHE A 125 -9.40 8.07 4.12
CA PHE A 125 -10.05 7.06 3.28
C PHE A 125 -9.02 6.11 2.65
N GLN A 126 -7.86 6.63 2.25
CA GLN A 126 -6.74 5.76 1.84
C GLN A 126 -6.27 4.87 3.01
N ALA A 127 -6.04 5.43 4.20
CA ALA A 127 -5.60 4.67 5.37
C ALA A 127 -6.56 3.54 5.76
N HIS A 128 -7.87 3.81 5.74
CA HIS A 128 -8.91 2.81 6.03
C HIS A 128 -8.88 1.64 5.06
N ASN A 129 -8.61 1.92 3.79
CA ASN A 129 -8.47 0.89 2.77
C ASN A 129 -7.22 0.02 2.96
N TYR A 130 -6.10 0.59 3.43
CA TYR A 130 -4.91 -0.19 3.77
C TYR A 130 -5.13 -1.07 5.01
N ALA A 131 -5.83 -0.58 6.03
CA ALA A 131 -6.14 -1.36 7.24
C ALA A 131 -7.10 -2.52 6.97
N GLN A 132 -8.13 -2.32 6.15
CA GLN A 132 -9.05 -3.39 5.77
C GLN A 132 -8.33 -4.48 4.94
N ALA A 133 -7.39 -4.09 4.08
CA ALA A 133 -6.58 -5.06 3.32
C ALA A 133 -5.75 -5.95 4.25
N ALA A 134 -5.15 -5.37 5.29
CA ALA A 134 -4.37 -6.13 6.27
C ALA A 134 -5.26 -7.07 7.10
N LYS A 135 -6.47 -6.62 7.48
CA LYS A 135 -7.40 -7.41 8.29
C LYS A 135 -7.97 -8.61 7.53
N LEU A 136 -8.17 -8.49 6.22
CA LEU A 136 -8.62 -9.59 5.36
C LEU A 136 -7.60 -10.72 5.18
N LEU A 137 -6.31 -10.44 5.41
CA LEU A 137 -5.23 -11.45 5.34
C LEU A 137 -4.88 -12.07 6.70
N ALA A 138 -5.29 -11.41 7.78
CA ALA A 138 -5.14 -11.87 9.15
C ALA A 138 -6.28 -12.81 9.61
N ALA A 139 -7.36 -12.91 8.82
CA ALA A 139 -8.40 -13.92 8.95
C ALA A 139 -8.02 -15.20 8.18
#